data_AF-A0A0L1KVC8-F1
#
_entry.id   AF-A0A0L1KVC8-F1
#
_cell.length_a   1.000
_cell.length_b   1.000
_cell.length_c   1.000
_cell.angle_alpha   90.00
_cell.angle_beta   90.00
_cell.angle_gamma   90.00
#
_symmetry.space_group_name_H-M   'P 1'
#
loop_
_entity.id
_entity.type
_entity.pdbx_description
1 polymer ?
#
loop_
_entity_poly.entity_id
_entity_poly.type
_entity_poly.pdbx_seq_one_letter_code
_entity_poly.pdbx_strand_id
1 'polypeptide(L)'
;MLDLKTEGIWPCFVYLGISEKSRDSIYQWIADNLPSVIAETLTANEMFSPLPKADLHISLTPTLLLQKHEKQMLKGLVNAVGSNAHFNQLKYERETHLRYLANTECSELRSSIQPFQLPVGSLSVLGEYLVFELDPSREVTVLYELNEYFRQTCAFFHQETYEEKFSAGAKQRVFHCSVCRITASEEDIEKLKKSLENFSFTFSTPLEVSEIVIVN
;
A
#
# COMPACT_ATOMS: atom_id res chain seq x y z
N MET A 1 -21.83 12.88 -10.04
CA MET A 1 -20.55 12.16 -10.12
C MET A 1 -19.73 12.88 -11.17
N LEU A 2 -18.68 13.62 -10.79
CA LEU A 2 -17.83 14.35 -11.75
C LEU A 2 -17.01 13.33 -12.54
N ASP A 3 -17.10 13.36 -13.86
CA ASP A 3 -16.31 12.49 -14.73
C ASP A 3 -14.90 13.07 -14.85
N LEU A 4 -14.04 12.79 -13.87
CA LEU A 4 -12.69 13.35 -13.72
C LEU A 4 -11.82 13.21 -14.98
N LYS A 5 -12.10 12.21 -15.83
CA LYS A 5 -11.38 12.02 -17.11
C LYS A 5 -11.67 13.12 -18.12
N THR A 6 -12.87 13.71 -18.09
CA THR A 6 -13.23 14.83 -18.97
C THR A 6 -12.53 16.13 -18.59
N GLU A 7 -12.06 16.25 -17.35
CA GLU A 7 -11.29 17.39 -16.84
C GLU A 7 -9.76 17.20 -16.98
N GLY A 8 -9.32 16.09 -17.59
CA GLY A 8 -7.90 15.77 -17.75
C GLY A 8 -7.21 15.35 -16.45
N ILE A 9 -7.99 15.02 -15.41
CA ILE A 9 -7.54 14.55 -14.10
C ILE A 9 -7.59 13.02 -14.06
N TRP A 10 -6.50 12.41 -13.64
CA TRP A 10 -6.31 10.97 -13.54
C TRP A 10 -6.03 10.61 -12.08
N PRO A 11 -6.89 9.80 -11.43
CA PRO A 11 -6.55 9.23 -10.13
C PRO A 11 -5.34 8.30 -10.31
N CYS A 12 -4.33 8.42 -9.47
CA CYS A 12 -3.13 7.59 -9.51
C CYS A 12 -2.72 7.22 -8.09
N PHE A 13 -2.20 6.02 -7.88
CA PHE A 13 -1.56 5.67 -6.61
C PHE A 13 -0.39 4.71 -6.85
N VAL A 14 0.57 4.72 -5.92
CA VAL A 14 1.76 3.90 -5.97
C VAL A 14 1.72 2.87 -4.86
N TYR A 15 2.04 1.63 -5.18
CA TYR A 15 2.13 0.54 -4.22
C TYR A 15 3.29 -0.41 -4.51
N LEU A 16 3.60 -1.24 -3.53
CA LEU A 16 4.53 -2.36 -3.64
C LEU A 16 3.77 -3.65 -3.95
N GLY A 17 4.17 -4.31 -5.03
CA GLY A 17 3.64 -5.62 -5.40
C GLY A 17 4.30 -6.71 -4.56
N ILE A 18 3.46 -7.50 -3.91
CA ILE A 18 3.86 -8.65 -3.11
C ILE A 18 3.93 -9.89 -4.01
N SER A 19 4.93 -10.75 -3.81
CA SER A 19 5.12 -11.97 -4.59
C SER A 19 3.92 -12.92 -4.50
N GLU A 20 3.74 -13.75 -5.52
CA GLU A 20 2.70 -14.79 -5.53
C GLU A 20 2.80 -15.72 -4.31
N LYS A 21 4.03 -16.12 -3.96
CA LYS A 21 4.31 -16.94 -2.77
C LYS A 21 3.82 -16.29 -1.48
N SER A 22 4.07 -15.00 -1.29
CA SER A 22 3.61 -14.28 -0.09
C SER A 22 2.09 -14.09 -0.09
N ARG A 23 1.45 -13.88 -1.25
CA ARG A 23 -0.02 -13.85 -1.38
C ARG A 23 -0.64 -15.20 -1.01
N ASP A 24 -0.02 -16.30 -1.41
CA ASP A 24 -0.46 -17.66 -1.05
C ASP A 24 -0.36 -17.89 0.46
N SER A 25 0.74 -17.49 1.09
CA SER A 25 0.91 -17.58 2.55
C SER A 25 -0.14 -16.77 3.31
N ILE A 26 -0.47 -15.55 2.85
CA ILE A 26 -1.54 -14.73 3.44
C ILE A 26 -2.88 -15.47 3.34
N TYR A 27 -3.21 -16.01 2.17
CA TYR A 27 -4.47 -16.72 1.95
C TYR A 27 -4.59 -17.97 2.80
N GLN A 28 -3.50 -18.73 2.92
CA GLN A 28 -3.46 -19.89 3.81
C GLN A 28 -3.71 -19.47 5.26
N TRP A 29 -3.05 -18.40 5.71
CA TRP A 29 -3.26 -17.89 7.06
C TRP A 29 -4.72 -17.46 7.29
N ILE A 30 -5.33 -16.76 6.32
CA ILE A 30 -6.74 -16.36 6.38
C ILE A 30 -7.64 -17.60 6.54
N ALA A 31 -7.44 -18.62 5.71
CA ALA A 31 -8.24 -19.84 5.76
C ALA A 31 -8.14 -20.55 7.12
N ASP A 32 -6.94 -20.57 7.71
CA ASP A 32 -6.67 -21.29 8.94
C ASP A 32 -7.08 -20.54 10.21
N ASN A 33 -7.00 -19.20 10.22
CA ASN A 33 -7.09 -18.39 11.44
C ASN A 33 -8.25 -17.40 11.46
N LEU A 34 -8.75 -16.96 10.30
CA LEU A 34 -9.84 -15.99 10.27
C LEU A 34 -11.13 -16.52 10.93
N PRO A 35 -11.55 -17.79 10.74
CA PRO A 35 -12.75 -18.31 11.40
C PRO A 35 -12.72 -18.20 12.93
N SER A 36 -11.57 -18.43 13.58
CA SER A 36 -11.43 -18.25 15.03
C SER A 36 -11.51 -16.79 15.44
N VAL A 37 -10.91 -15.87 14.66
CA VAL A 37 -11.01 -14.42 14.92
C VAL A 37 -12.47 -13.96 14.86
N ILE A 38 -13.23 -14.43 13.87
CA ILE A 38 -14.65 -14.07 13.67
C ILE A 38 -15.54 -14.64 14.79
N ALA A 39 -15.35 -15.91 15.13
CA ALA A 39 -16.20 -16.62 16.09
C ALA A 39 -16.20 -16.00 17.49
N GLU A 40 -15.11 -15.30 17.84
CA GLU A 40 -14.96 -14.64 19.15
C GLU A 40 -15.56 -13.23 19.20
N THR A 41 -15.88 -12.62 18.05
CA THR A 41 -16.18 -11.17 17.98
C THR A 41 -17.49 -10.79 17.34
N LEU A 42 -17.92 -11.48 16.28
CA LEU A 42 -19.00 -10.99 15.42
C LEU A 42 -20.23 -11.89 15.41
N THR A 43 -21.39 -11.31 15.08
CA THR A 43 -22.66 -12.03 14.94
C THR A 43 -22.81 -12.65 13.54
N ALA A 44 -23.70 -13.65 13.41
CA ALA A 44 -23.86 -14.47 12.20
C ALA A 44 -24.24 -13.73 10.89
N ASN A 45 -24.54 -12.43 10.94
CA ASN A 45 -24.93 -11.62 9.77
C ASN A 45 -23.81 -10.74 9.20
N GLU A 46 -22.62 -10.78 9.80
CA GLU A 46 -21.48 -9.93 9.41
C GLU A 46 -20.53 -10.68 8.48
N MET A 47 -20.01 -10.00 7.47
CA MET A 47 -19.24 -10.64 6.40
C MET A 47 -17.78 -10.18 6.40
N PHE A 48 -16.89 -11.16 6.54
CA PHE A 48 -15.48 -11.02 6.15
C PHE A 48 -15.32 -11.53 4.72
N SER A 49 -14.87 -10.65 3.84
CA SER A 49 -14.61 -10.97 2.44
C SER A 49 -13.12 -10.82 2.14
N PRO A 50 -12.35 -11.92 2.04
CA PRO A 50 -10.95 -11.86 1.65
C PRO A 50 -10.77 -11.09 0.35
N LEU A 51 -9.81 -10.17 0.31
CA LEU A 51 -9.53 -9.39 -0.90
C LEU A 51 -8.91 -10.30 -1.97
N PRO A 52 -9.26 -10.15 -3.26
CA PRO A 52 -8.65 -10.94 -4.34
C PRO A 52 -7.12 -10.94 -4.26
N LYS A 53 -6.48 -12.08 -4.52
CA LYS A 53 -5.00 -12.21 -4.45
C LYS A 53 -4.27 -11.12 -5.23
N ALA A 54 -4.80 -10.77 -6.41
CA ALA A 54 -4.24 -9.75 -7.29
C ALA A 54 -4.24 -8.34 -6.66
N ASP A 55 -5.14 -8.09 -5.71
CA ASP A 55 -5.33 -6.79 -5.06
C ASP A 55 -4.49 -6.65 -3.78
N LEU A 56 -3.77 -7.69 -3.36
CA LEU A 56 -2.88 -7.63 -2.20
C LEU A 56 -1.61 -6.82 -2.52
N HIS A 57 -1.45 -5.70 -1.82
CA HIS A 57 -0.34 -4.76 -1.98
C HIS A 57 -0.06 -3.97 -0.69
N ILE A 58 1.08 -3.27 -0.67
CA ILE A 58 1.40 -2.27 0.38
C ILE A 58 1.43 -0.89 -0.27
N SER A 59 0.52 -0.01 0.15
CA SER A 59 0.41 1.34 -0.40
C SER A 59 1.58 2.21 0.02
N LEU A 60 2.18 2.92 -0.95
CA LEU A 60 3.23 3.92 -0.70
C LEU A 60 2.67 5.34 -0.73
N THR A 61 1.59 5.59 -1.45
CA THR A 61 0.96 6.91 -1.57
C THR A 61 -0.55 6.79 -1.38
N PRO A 62 -1.25 7.89 -1.02
CA PRO A 62 -2.70 7.92 -1.17
C PRO A 62 -3.05 8.01 -2.66
N THR A 63 -4.34 7.98 -2.98
CA THR A 63 -4.80 8.37 -4.32
C THR A 63 -4.49 9.84 -4.58
N LEU A 64 -3.67 10.08 -5.59
CA LEU A 64 -3.26 11.36 -6.14
C LEU A 64 -4.17 11.72 -7.30
N LEU A 65 -4.57 13.00 -7.43
CA LEU A 65 -5.39 13.47 -8.54
C LEU A 65 -4.49 14.26 -9.50
N LEU A 66 -4.00 13.59 -10.53
CA LEU A 66 -2.93 14.12 -11.38
C LEU A 66 -3.43 14.54 -12.75
N GLN A 67 -2.96 15.68 -13.25
CA GLN A 67 -3.07 16.02 -14.66
C GLN A 67 -2.23 15.06 -15.51
N LYS A 68 -2.55 14.96 -16.81
CA LYS A 68 -1.86 14.06 -17.74
C LYS A 68 -0.33 14.18 -17.70
N HIS A 69 0.22 15.38 -17.59
CA HIS A 69 1.67 15.60 -17.58
C HIS A 69 2.32 15.18 -16.24
N GLU A 70 1.68 15.47 -15.11
CA GLU A 70 2.11 15.04 -13.77
C GLU A 70 2.11 13.51 -13.65
N LYS A 71 1.08 12.86 -14.22
CA LYS A 71 1.02 11.41 -14.36
C LYS A 71 2.22 10.84 -15.11
N GLN A 72 2.64 11.46 -16.22
CA GLN A 72 3.84 10.98 -16.95
C GLN A 72 5.11 11.17 -16.13
N MET A 73 5.21 12.27 -15.36
CA MET A 73 6.32 12.48 -14.45
C MET A 73 6.38 11.40 -13.36
N LEU A 74 5.25 11.08 -12.73
CA LEU A 74 5.17 10.02 -11.73
C LEU A 74 5.60 8.66 -12.31
N LYS A 75 5.15 8.33 -13.53
CA LYS A 75 5.60 7.14 -14.27
C LYS A 75 7.12 7.11 -14.47
N GLY A 76 7.71 8.23 -14.88
CA GLY A 76 9.15 8.37 -15.03
C GLY A 76 9.93 8.11 -13.74
N LEU A 77 9.42 8.62 -12.62
CA LEU A 77 10.06 8.46 -11.31
C LEU A 77 10.03 7.00 -10.83
N VAL A 78 8.90 6.29 -10.97
CA VAL A 78 8.83 4.87 -10.58
C VAL A 78 9.74 3.99 -11.44
N ASN A 79 9.89 4.30 -12.73
CA ASN A 79 10.85 3.62 -13.58
C ASN A 79 12.31 3.89 -13.13
N ALA A 80 12.62 5.13 -12.75
CA ALA A 80 13.95 5.48 -12.23
C ALA A 80 14.28 4.75 -10.92
N VAL A 81 13.29 4.59 -10.02
CA VAL A 81 13.48 3.83 -8.76
C VAL A 81 13.79 2.35 -9.06
N GLY A 82 13.11 1.74 -10.03
CA GLY A 82 13.39 0.35 -10.41
C GLY A 82 14.75 0.15 -11.09
N SER A 83 15.19 1.12 -11.91
CA SER A 83 16.48 1.02 -12.61
C SER A 83 17.70 1.30 -11.71
N ASN A 84 17.55 2.06 -10.63
CA ASN A 84 18.65 2.55 -9.78
C ASN A 84 18.76 1.82 -8.43
N ALA A 85 18.56 0.50 -8.37
CA ALA A 85 18.55 -0.29 -7.13
C ALA A 85 19.94 -0.44 -6.41
N HIS A 86 20.73 0.64 -6.34
CA HIS A 86 21.58 0.95 -5.20
C HIS A 86 20.88 2.03 -4.36
N PHE A 87 19.90 1.62 -3.55
CA PHE A 87 19.12 2.51 -2.67
C PHE A 87 20.00 3.44 -1.77
N ASN A 88 21.25 3.06 -1.50
CA ASN A 88 22.23 3.88 -0.78
C ASN A 88 22.73 5.13 -1.54
N GLN A 89 22.35 5.35 -2.80
CA GLN A 89 22.82 6.46 -3.62
C GLN A 89 21.71 7.44 -4.08
N LEU A 90 20.47 7.32 -3.58
CA LEU A 90 19.42 8.33 -3.85
C LEU A 90 19.64 9.68 -3.12
N LYS A 91 20.85 9.91 -2.60
CA LYS A 91 21.33 11.27 -2.30
C LYS A 91 21.87 11.86 -3.60
N TYR A 92 21.17 12.88 -4.09
CA TYR A 92 21.56 13.74 -5.22
C TYR A 92 21.42 13.11 -6.61
N GLU A 93 20.28 13.36 -7.25
CA GLU A 93 20.25 13.75 -8.67
C GLU A 93 18.91 14.44 -8.96
N ARG A 94 18.80 15.71 -8.52
CA ARG A 94 17.56 16.50 -8.56
C ARG A 94 17.25 17.11 -9.93
N GLU A 95 18.08 16.98 -10.97
CA GLU A 95 17.93 17.80 -12.19
C GLU A 95 18.09 17.10 -13.55
N THR A 96 18.53 15.84 -13.65
CA THR A 96 18.95 15.30 -14.95
C THR A 96 18.05 14.24 -15.59
N HIS A 97 17.10 13.64 -14.87
CA HIS A 97 16.37 12.46 -15.38
C HIS A 97 14.93 12.70 -15.88
N LEU A 98 14.43 13.95 -15.91
CA LEU A 98 13.09 14.28 -16.44
C LEU A 98 13.02 14.39 -17.97
N ARG A 99 13.75 13.56 -18.70
CA ARG A 99 13.55 13.39 -20.14
C ARG A 99 13.44 11.90 -20.44
N TYR A 100 12.32 11.56 -21.08
CA TYR A 100 11.82 10.23 -21.44
C TYR A 100 10.91 9.60 -20.39
N LEU A 101 9.60 9.69 -20.67
CA LEU A 101 8.69 8.56 -20.85
C LEU A 101 7.36 9.13 -21.37
N ALA A 102 7.26 9.25 -22.69
CA ALA A 102 6.00 9.46 -23.39
C ALA A 102 5.69 8.19 -24.18
N ASN A 103 4.41 7.80 -24.19
CA ASN A 103 3.80 6.78 -25.05
C ASN A 103 3.72 5.34 -24.52
N THR A 104 3.07 5.15 -23.37
CA THR A 104 2.31 3.91 -23.17
C THR A 104 1.04 4.17 -22.37
N GLU A 105 -0.12 3.92 -23.01
CA GLU A 105 -1.43 3.80 -22.37
C GLU A 105 -1.52 2.50 -21.57
N CYS A 106 -0.54 2.27 -20.68
CA CYS A 106 -0.64 1.19 -19.71
C CYS A 106 -1.48 1.68 -18.53
N SER A 107 -2.57 0.96 -18.23
CA SER A 107 -3.41 1.16 -17.04
C SER A 107 -2.60 1.00 -15.76
N GLU A 108 -1.59 0.13 -15.80
CA GLU A 108 -0.61 -0.07 -14.73
C GLU A 108 0.82 0.03 -15.27
N LEU A 109 1.75 0.61 -14.50
CA LEU A 109 3.18 0.55 -14.79
C LEU A 109 3.88 -0.21 -13.68
N ARG A 110 4.59 -1.27 -14.03
CA ARG A 110 5.33 -2.12 -13.09
C ARG A 110 6.83 -1.93 -13.30
N SER A 111 7.55 -1.71 -12.21
CA SER A 111 8.99 -1.48 -12.21
C SER A 111 9.63 -2.49 -11.26
N SER A 112 10.47 -3.37 -11.82
CA SER A 112 11.16 -4.40 -11.02
C SER A 112 12.19 -3.78 -10.09
N ILE A 113 12.28 -4.29 -8.87
CA ILE A 113 13.29 -3.91 -7.88
C ILE A 113 13.99 -5.17 -7.37
N GLN A 114 15.17 -5.00 -6.75
CA GLN A 114 15.81 -6.12 -6.05
C GLN A 114 14.85 -6.63 -4.96
N PRO A 115 14.53 -7.94 -4.93
CA PRO A 115 13.60 -8.45 -3.95
C PRO A 115 14.08 -8.23 -2.52
N PHE A 116 13.16 -7.85 -1.64
CA PHE A 116 13.41 -7.74 -0.20
C PHE A 116 12.20 -8.25 0.59
N GLN A 117 12.45 -8.53 1.87
CA GLN A 117 11.48 -9.15 2.76
C GLN A 117 11.03 -8.15 3.82
N LEU A 118 9.72 -8.10 4.04
CA LEU A 118 9.09 -7.23 5.02
C LEU A 118 8.44 -8.10 6.12
N PRO A 119 8.90 -8.00 7.38
CA PRO A 119 8.28 -8.71 8.49
C PRO A 119 6.88 -8.15 8.79
N VAL A 120 5.94 -9.05 9.12
CA VAL A 120 4.59 -8.68 9.58
C VAL A 120 4.59 -8.77 11.10
N GLY A 121 4.22 -7.68 11.77
CA GLY A 121 4.26 -7.57 13.23
C GLY A 121 2.93 -7.85 13.91
N SER A 122 1.83 -7.39 13.32
CA SER A 122 0.51 -7.44 13.94
C SER A 122 -0.62 -7.60 12.94
N LEU A 123 -1.78 -8.00 13.46
CA LEU A 123 -3.07 -7.96 12.79
C LEU A 123 -3.90 -6.87 13.44
N SER A 124 -4.47 -5.97 12.63
CA SER A 124 -5.31 -4.89 13.13
C SER A 124 -6.47 -4.59 12.19
N VAL A 125 -7.32 -3.65 12.59
CA VAL A 125 -8.40 -3.12 11.74
C VAL A 125 -8.12 -1.67 11.40
N LEU A 126 -8.07 -1.38 10.11
CA LEU A 126 -7.88 -0.03 9.57
C LEU A 126 -9.05 0.32 8.66
N GLY A 127 -9.93 1.21 9.14
CA GLY A 127 -11.21 1.50 8.50
C GLY A 127 -12.11 0.25 8.46
N GLU A 128 -12.52 -0.14 7.26
CA GLU A 128 -13.34 -1.33 6.99
C GLU A 128 -12.50 -2.57 6.62
N TYR A 129 -11.18 -2.56 6.87
CA TYR A 129 -10.27 -3.63 6.45
C TYR A 129 -9.58 -4.28 7.64
N LEU A 130 -9.46 -5.60 7.59
CA LEU A 130 -8.48 -6.35 8.36
C LEU A 130 -7.13 -6.25 7.64
N VAL A 131 -6.09 -5.87 8.36
CA VAL A 131 -4.79 -5.56 7.78
C VAL A 131 -3.66 -6.26 8.51
N PHE A 132 -2.65 -6.68 7.75
CA PHE A 132 -1.37 -7.14 8.25
C PHE A 132 -0.45 -5.92 8.37
N GLU A 133 -0.15 -5.50 9.59
CA GLU A 133 0.76 -4.39 9.86
C GLU A 133 2.21 -4.87 9.82
N LEU A 134 3.07 -4.10 9.17
CA LEU A 134 4.49 -4.43 9.09
C LEU A 134 5.20 -4.09 10.41
N ASP A 135 6.09 -4.98 10.85
CA ASP A 135 6.94 -4.74 12.01
C ASP A 135 7.89 -3.56 11.71
N PRO A 136 7.97 -2.50 12.53
CA PRO A 136 8.80 -1.32 12.30
C PRO A 136 10.33 -1.57 12.37
N SER A 137 10.79 -2.75 11.99
CA SER A 137 12.20 -3.13 11.90
C SER A 137 12.98 -2.31 10.86
N ARG A 138 14.30 -2.53 10.82
CA ARG A 138 15.20 -1.84 9.88
C ARG A 138 14.80 -2.04 8.42
N GLU A 139 14.27 -3.21 8.07
CA GLU A 139 13.78 -3.55 6.74
C GLU A 139 12.61 -2.65 6.31
N VAL A 140 11.76 -2.22 7.24
CA VAL A 140 10.66 -1.28 6.96
C VAL A 140 11.17 0.17 6.81
N THR A 141 12.39 0.48 7.27
CA THR A 141 13.00 1.82 7.09
C THR A 141 13.09 2.22 5.61
N VAL A 142 13.32 1.25 4.71
CA VAL A 142 13.32 1.50 3.25
C VAL A 142 11.96 2.00 2.74
N LEU A 143 10.87 1.59 3.37
CA LEU A 143 9.52 2.03 3.00
C LEU A 143 9.30 3.48 3.37
N TYR A 144 9.84 3.92 4.51
CA TYR A 144 9.80 5.32 4.90
C TYR A 144 10.60 6.21 3.95
N GLU A 145 11.76 5.74 3.47
CA GLU A 145 12.57 6.46 2.48
C GLU A 145 11.83 6.58 1.14
N LEU A 146 11.23 5.48 0.66
CA LEU A 146 10.39 5.47 -0.54
C LEU A 146 9.18 6.39 -0.39
N ASN A 147 8.46 6.28 0.72
CA ASN A 147 7.30 7.13 1.00
C ASN A 147 7.68 8.62 1.09
N GLU A 148 8.83 8.95 1.67
CA GLU A 148 9.33 10.33 1.72
C GLU A 148 9.72 10.85 0.33
N TYR A 149 10.34 10.01 -0.50
CA TYR A 149 10.63 10.34 -1.90
C TYR A 149 9.35 10.66 -2.69
N PHE A 150 8.31 9.84 -2.55
CA PHE A 150 7.01 10.10 -3.19
C PHE A 150 6.29 11.29 -2.58
N ARG A 151 6.40 11.53 -1.25
CA ARG A 151 5.84 12.74 -0.61
C ARG A 151 6.43 14.01 -1.21
N GLN A 152 7.75 14.08 -1.35
CA GLN A 152 8.42 15.24 -1.95
C GLN A 152 7.99 15.44 -3.41
N THR A 153 7.79 14.35 -4.14
CA THR A 153 7.23 14.38 -5.50
C THR A 153 5.80 14.90 -5.53
N CYS A 154 4.94 14.48 -4.59
CA CYS A 154 3.55 14.95 -4.53
C CYS A 154 3.45 16.43 -4.14
N ALA A 155 4.35 16.90 -3.26
CA ALA A 155 4.47 18.31 -2.93
C ALA A 155 4.84 19.16 -4.17
N PHE A 156 5.63 18.61 -5.10
CA PHE A 156 5.95 19.27 -6.37
C PHE A 156 4.72 19.43 -7.28
N PHE A 157 3.75 18.50 -7.21
CA PHE A 157 2.48 18.58 -7.94
C PHE A 157 1.42 19.46 -7.25
N HIS A 158 1.81 20.27 -6.25
CA HIS A 158 0.91 21.11 -5.44
C HIS A 158 -0.30 20.35 -4.85
N GLN A 159 -0.12 19.06 -4.56
CA GLN A 159 -1.18 18.24 -3.97
C GLN A 159 -1.26 18.53 -2.46
N GLU A 160 -2.05 19.56 -2.07
CA GLU A 160 -2.36 19.87 -0.66
C GLU A 160 -2.90 18.63 0.10
N THR A 161 -3.58 17.75 -0.65
CA THR A 161 -4.17 16.51 -0.12
C THR A 161 -3.17 15.46 0.35
N TYR A 162 -1.89 15.53 -0.02
CA TYR A 162 -0.94 14.52 0.46
C TYR A 162 -0.78 14.64 1.96
N GLU A 163 -0.56 15.83 2.50
CA GLU A 163 -0.44 16.02 3.95
C GLU A 163 -1.79 15.96 4.64
N GLU A 164 -2.89 16.51 4.11
CA GLU A 164 -4.19 16.47 4.80
C GLU A 164 -4.82 15.07 4.87
N LYS A 165 -4.72 14.25 3.81
CA LYS A 165 -5.22 12.86 3.81
C LYS A 165 -4.27 11.88 4.51
N PHE A 166 -2.96 12.16 4.58
CA PHE A 166 -2.04 11.37 5.39
C PHE A 166 -2.05 11.79 6.88
N SER A 167 -2.10 13.08 7.20
CA SER A 167 -1.93 13.59 8.58
C SER A 167 -3.07 13.25 9.52
N ALA A 168 -4.28 12.98 8.99
CA ALA A 168 -5.39 12.47 9.78
C ALA A 168 -5.12 11.05 10.36
N GLY A 169 -4.16 10.29 9.81
CA GLY A 169 -3.70 9.00 10.35
C GLY A 169 -2.20 8.95 10.74
N ALA A 170 -1.41 9.97 10.42
CA ALA A 170 0.06 9.92 10.45
C ALA A 170 0.72 10.44 11.74
N LYS A 171 0.23 10.06 12.93
CA LYS A 171 1.07 10.12 14.13
C LYS A 171 1.87 8.84 14.39
N GLN A 172 1.52 7.73 13.73
CA GLN A 172 2.34 6.53 13.58
C GLN A 172 2.07 5.95 12.19
N ARG A 173 2.99 6.12 11.25
CA ARG A 173 2.86 5.58 9.88
C ARG A 173 3.00 4.06 9.94
N VAL A 174 1.89 3.33 9.98
CA VAL A 174 1.91 1.87 9.94
C VAL A 174 1.69 1.41 8.50
N PHE A 175 2.76 0.96 7.85
CA PHE A 175 2.64 0.26 6.56
C PHE A 175 1.90 -1.05 6.80
N HIS A 176 0.98 -1.38 5.89
CA HIS A 176 0.16 -2.56 6.02
C HIS A 176 -0.23 -3.14 4.66
N CYS A 177 -0.61 -4.41 4.66
CA CYS A 177 -1.29 -5.08 3.57
C CYS A 177 -2.74 -5.33 4.00
N SER A 178 -3.72 -4.75 3.32
CA SER A 178 -5.12 -5.11 3.53
C SER A 178 -5.36 -6.52 3.00
N VAL A 179 -6.01 -7.37 3.80
CA VAL A 179 -6.19 -8.79 3.48
C VAL A 179 -7.65 -9.20 3.39
N CYS A 180 -8.53 -8.52 4.11
CA CYS A 180 -9.95 -8.81 4.13
C CYS A 180 -10.75 -7.52 4.29
N ARG A 181 -11.85 -7.39 3.55
CA ARG A 181 -12.86 -6.38 3.81
C ARG A 181 -13.84 -6.87 4.86
N ILE A 182 -14.25 -5.98 5.75
CA ILE A 182 -15.17 -6.23 6.85
C ILE A 182 -16.45 -5.46 6.53
N THR A 183 -17.57 -6.17 6.43
CA THR A 183 -18.90 -5.57 6.34
C THR A 183 -19.64 -5.86 7.63
N ALA A 184 -19.53 -4.90 8.56
CA ALA A 184 -20.01 -4.97 9.94
C ALA A 184 -20.49 -3.58 10.38
N SER A 185 -21.18 -3.50 11.52
CA SER A 185 -21.52 -2.20 12.10
C SER A 185 -20.27 -1.50 12.69
N GLU A 186 -20.30 -0.17 12.86
CA GLU A 186 -19.19 0.55 13.51
C GLU A 186 -18.93 0.03 14.94
N GLU A 187 -20.00 -0.30 15.68
CA GLU A 187 -19.90 -0.85 17.03
C GLU A 187 -19.13 -2.19 17.04
N ASP A 188 -19.39 -3.02 16.05
CA ASP A 188 -18.80 -4.35 15.95
C ASP A 188 -17.36 -4.30 15.42
N ILE A 189 -17.04 -3.34 14.55
CA ILE A 189 -15.65 -3.01 14.19
C ILE A 189 -14.84 -2.60 15.43
N GLU A 190 -15.41 -1.79 16.33
CA GLU A 190 -14.75 -1.41 17.58
C GLU A 190 -14.58 -2.58 18.56
N LYS A 191 -15.54 -3.52 18.61
CA LYS A 191 -15.38 -4.77 19.38
C LYS A 191 -14.25 -5.63 18.81
N LEU A 192 -14.21 -5.79 17.49
CA LEU A 192 -13.16 -6.54 16.80
C LEU A 192 -11.78 -5.95 17.09
N LYS A 193 -11.61 -4.63 17.01
CA LYS A 193 -10.34 -3.95 17.37
C LYS A 193 -9.86 -4.35 18.77
N LYS A 194 -10.74 -4.30 19.77
CA LYS A 194 -10.41 -4.68 21.16
C LYS A 194 -10.06 -6.15 21.32
N SER A 195 -10.72 -7.04 20.61
CA SER A 195 -10.37 -8.46 20.66
C SER A 195 -9.01 -8.73 20.02
N LEU A 196 -8.68 -8.02 18.93
CA LEU A 196 -7.36 -8.14 18.30
C LEU A 196 -6.20 -7.66 19.20
N GLU A 197 -6.43 -6.72 20.12
CA GLU A 197 -5.41 -6.32 21.11
C GLU A 197 -4.93 -7.49 21.98
N ASN A 198 -5.79 -8.50 22.19
CA ASN A 198 -5.49 -9.69 23.01
C ASN A 198 -5.26 -10.95 22.16
N PHE A 199 -5.41 -10.85 20.84
CA PHE A 199 -5.23 -11.97 19.94
C PHE A 199 -3.74 -12.28 19.75
N SER A 200 -3.36 -13.54 19.97
CA SER A 200 -1.98 -13.99 19.74
C SER A 200 -1.74 -14.18 18.24
N PHE A 201 -1.44 -13.08 17.55
CA PHE A 201 -1.13 -13.10 16.13
C PHE A 201 0.20 -13.82 15.86
N THR A 202 0.17 -14.78 14.93
CA THR A 202 1.38 -15.42 14.43
C THR A 202 1.33 -15.51 12.90
N PHE A 203 2.29 -14.87 12.24
CA PHE A 203 2.53 -14.99 10.81
C PHE A 203 4.04 -15.02 10.56
N SER A 204 4.56 -16.19 10.22
CA SER A 204 6.01 -16.45 10.21
C SER A 204 6.67 -16.24 8.85
N THR A 205 5.90 -15.98 7.80
CA THR A 205 6.43 -15.79 6.44
C THR A 205 6.58 -14.30 6.15
N PRO A 206 7.78 -13.74 5.99
CA PRO A 206 7.93 -12.35 5.55
C PRO A 206 7.28 -12.12 4.19
N LEU A 207 6.77 -10.90 3.97
CA LEU A 207 6.23 -10.49 2.68
C LEU A 207 7.39 -10.16 1.74
N GLU A 208 7.53 -10.92 0.66
CA GLU A 208 8.52 -10.64 -0.36
C GLU A 208 7.95 -9.64 -1.36
N VAL A 209 8.67 -8.53 -1.54
CA VAL A 209 8.35 -7.48 -2.49
C VAL A 209 9.36 -7.54 -3.62
N SER A 210 8.90 -7.42 -4.87
CA SER A 210 9.76 -7.49 -6.07
C SER A 210 9.45 -6.44 -7.14
N GLU A 211 8.41 -5.63 -6.93
CA GLU A 211 7.99 -4.61 -7.88
C GLU A 211 7.38 -3.40 -7.18
N ILE A 212 7.53 -2.24 -7.82
CA ILE A 212 6.76 -1.03 -7.54
C ILE A 212 5.77 -0.85 -8.67
N VAL A 213 4.51 -0.58 -8.34
CA VAL A 213 3.43 -0.45 -9.31
C VAL A 213 2.74 0.90 -9.18
N ILE A 214 2.44 1.53 -10.31
CA ILE A 214 1.51 2.66 -10.41
C ILE A 214 0.25 2.19 -11.11
N VAL A 215 -0.91 2.49 -10.53
CA VAL A 215 -2.22 2.25 -11.15
C VAL A 215 -2.94 3.57 -11.40
N ASN A 216 -3.67 3.62 -12.53
CA ASN A 216 -4.49 4.75 -13.00
C ASN A 216 -5.98 4.60 -12.65
#